data_AF-A0A9D8K4T1-F1
#
_entry.id   AF-A0A9D8K4T1-F1
#
_cell.length_a   1.000
_cell.length_b   1.000
_cell.length_c   1.000
_cell.angle_alpha   90.00
_cell.angle_beta   90.00
_cell.angle_gamma   90.00
#
_symmetry.space_group_name_H-M   'P 1'
#
loop_
_entity.id
_entity.type
_entity.pdbx_description
1 polymer ?
#
loop_
_entity_poly.entity_id
_entity_poly.type
_entity_poly.pdbx_seq_one_letter_code
_entity_poly.pdbx_strand_id
1 'polypeptide(L)'
;MPSKSKSEWQETVLDPAVKRFPERQEKFETSSGIELLPTYCPEDLNDFDYAASLGYPGEYPFTRGIQPNMYRGRLWTMRQYAGFGTAEESNKRYRYLLEQGQTGLSIAFQLPTQIGYESSHPLAKGEVGKVGVAIDTLEDMEVLFDGIPLDKVSTSMTINSTAPILLSMYIALAKKQGVSADKLDGTIQNDVLKEYIARGTHIFPPRPSMRLTTDIFAYCSQHVPRWNTISISGYHIREAGSTAAQEIAFTLADGIAYVQAAIDAGLDVDKFAGRLSFFFNAHNNLFEEVAKFRAARRLWAKIMSQRFKAKDPRSMMLRFHTQTAGCTLTALQPYNNIIRVTIQALAATLGGTQSLHTNSFDEAFATPTQEA
;
A
#
# COMPACT_ATOMS: atom_id res chain seq x y z
N MET A 1 -17.33 20.05 -41.91
CA MET A 1 -17.17 20.91 -40.71
C MET A 1 -16.98 20.00 -39.50
N PRO A 2 -16.28 20.43 -38.44
CA PRO A 2 -16.21 19.64 -37.21
C PRO A 2 -17.60 19.49 -36.58
N SER A 3 -17.87 18.34 -35.98
CA SER A 3 -19.11 18.06 -35.24
C SER A 3 -19.23 19.01 -34.03
N LYS A 4 -20.46 19.44 -33.71
CA LYS A 4 -20.76 20.40 -32.64
C LYS A 4 -21.19 19.75 -31.33
N SER A 5 -21.44 18.46 -31.33
CA SER A 5 -21.81 17.67 -30.14
C SER A 5 -21.28 16.24 -30.26
N LYS A 6 -21.20 15.52 -29.14
CA LYS A 6 -20.85 14.09 -29.13
C LYS A 6 -21.83 13.26 -29.96
N SER A 7 -23.13 13.57 -29.94
CA SER A 7 -24.16 12.90 -30.75
C SER A 7 -23.93 13.09 -32.25
N GLU A 8 -23.68 14.33 -32.69
CA GLU A 8 -23.39 14.61 -34.09
C GLU A 8 -22.10 13.91 -34.54
N TRP A 9 -21.06 13.87 -33.69
CA TRP A 9 -19.84 13.12 -33.97
C TRP A 9 -20.09 11.61 -34.10
N GLN A 10 -20.88 11.04 -33.19
CA GLN A 10 -21.27 9.63 -33.22
C GLN A 10 -21.91 9.28 -34.57
N GLU A 11 -22.95 10.02 -34.95
CA GLU A 11 -23.75 9.73 -36.14
C GLU A 11 -22.98 9.98 -37.45
N THR A 12 -22.21 11.07 -37.52
CA THR A 12 -21.59 11.52 -38.78
C THR A 12 -20.16 11.01 -38.99
N VAL A 13 -19.47 10.60 -37.92
CA VAL A 13 -18.05 10.20 -37.98
C VAL A 13 -17.84 8.78 -37.47
N LEU A 14 -18.30 8.46 -36.25
CA LEU A 14 -18.01 7.15 -35.65
C LEU A 14 -18.84 6.03 -36.29
N ASP A 15 -20.16 6.16 -36.39
CA ASP A 15 -21.05 5.12 -36.94
C ASP A 15 -20.67 4.72 -38.38
N PRO A 16 -20.37 5.66 -39.31
CA PRO A 16 -19.89 5.29 -40.64
C PRO A 16 -18.55 4.55 -40.60
N ALA A 17 -17.64 4.91 -39.68
CA ALA A 17 -16.36 4.25 -39.52
C ALA A 17 -16.52 2.82 -38.97
N VAL A 18 -17.33 2.64 -37.92
CA VAL A 18 -17.64 1.33 -37.31
C VAL A 18 -18.37 0.42 -38.30
N LYS A 19 -19.28 0.96 -39.12
CA LYS A 19 -19.95 0.18 -40.18
C LYS A 19 -18.96 -0.35 -41.22
N ARG A 20 -17.90 0.40 -41.51
CA ARG A 20 -16.84 -0.01 -42.45
C ARG A 20 -15.83 -0.96 -41.79
N PHE A 21 -15.46 -0.69 -40.56
CA PHE A 21 -14.50 -1.44 -39.76
C PHE A 21 -15.07 -1.65 -38.35
N PRO A 22 -15.72 -2.80 -38.10
CA PRO A 22 -16.30 -3.11 -36.81
C PRO A 22 -15.27 -3.04 -35.69
N GLU A 23 -15.71 -2.67 -34.49
CA GLU A 23 -14.86 -2.67 -33.31
C GLU A 23 -14.44 -4.10 -32.93
N ARG A 24 -13.32 -4.22 -32.21
CA ARG A 24 -12.75 -5.52 -31.83
C ARG A 24 -13.59 -6.29 -30.80
N GLN A 25 -14.46 -5.57 -30.09
CA GLN A 25 -15.33 -6.09 -29.04
C GLN A 25 -16.66 -5.34 -29.12
N GLU A 26 -17.75 -5.97 -28.71
CA GLU A 26 -19.06 -5.30 -28.59
C GLU A 26 -19.05 -4.23 -27.48
N LYS A 27 -18.32 -4.50 -26.40
CA LYS A 27 -18.12 -3.59 -25.28
C LYS A 27 -16.67 -3.60 -24.84
N PHE A 28 -16.14 -2.44 -24.54
CA PHE A 28 -14.85 -2.28 -23.87
C PHE A 28 -15.11 -1.98 -22.40
N GLU A 29 -14.51 -2.75 -21.49
CA GLU A 29 -14.75 -2.59 -20.06
C GLU A 29 -13.43 -2.54 -19.28
N THR A 30 -13.46 -1.88 -18.12
CA THR A 30 -12.35 -1.96 -17.16
C THR A 30 -12.36 -3.31 -16.42
N SER A 31 -11.34 -3.56 -15.60
CA SER A 31 -11.31 -4.79 -14.77
C SER A 31 -12.41 -4.84 -13.70
N SER A 32 -13.12 -3.73 -13.48
CA SER A 32 -14.26 -3.62 -12.57
C SER A 32 -15.61 -3.68 -13.29
N GLY A 33 -15.66 -3.98 -14.59
CA GLY A 33 -16.89 -4.03 -15.37
C GLY A 33 -17.49 -2.65 -15.67
N ILE A 34 -16.67 -1.59 -15.67
CA ILE A 34 -17.10 -0.25 -16.05
C ILE A 34 -16.94 -0.10 -17.57
N GLU A 35 -18.03 0.16 -18.27
CA GLU A 35 -18.03 0.39 -19.71
C GLU A 35 -17.20 1.64 -20.08
N LEU A 36 -16.33 1.47 -21.08
CA LEU A 36 -15.46 2.50 -21.62
C LEU A 36 -16.04 3.01 -22.93
N LEU A 37 -16.38 4.30 -22.95
CA LEU A 37 -16.84 4.95 -24.18
C LEU A 37 -15.66 5.19 -25.12
N PRO A 38 -15.88 5.23 -26.45
CA PRO A 38 -14.84 5.52 -27.44
C PRO A 38 -14.11 6.85 -27.21
N THR A 39 -14.78 7.82 -26.59
CA THR A 39 -14.20 9.12 -26.23
C THR A 39 -14.93 9.74 -25.03
N TYR A 40 -14.22 10.58 -24.29
CA TYR A 40 -14.74 11.40 -23.19
C TYR A 40 -14.53 12.89 -23.50
N CYS A 41 -15.57 13.70 -23.34
CA CYS A 41 -15.60 15.13 -23.64
C CYS A 41 -16.23 15.94 -22.48
N PRO A 42 -16.24 17.29 -22.53
CA PRO A 42 -16.86 18.09 -21.49
C PRO A 42 -18.34 17.76 -21.21
N GLU A 43 -19.07 17.26 -22.22
CA GLU A 43 -20.47 16.81 -22.09
C GLU A 43 -20.61 15.59 -21.14
N ASP A 44 -19.54 14.83 -20.91
CA ASP A 44 -19.52 13.70 -19.96
C ASP A 44 -19.30 14.15 -18.49
N LEU A 45 -19.08 15.44 -18.26
CA LEU A 45 -18.90 16.05 -16.93
C LEU A 45 -20.11 16.90 -16.51
N ASN A 46 -21.31 16.57 -17.00
CA ASN A 46 -22.54 17.26 -16.58
C ASN A 46 -22.67 17.27 -15.05
N ASP A 47 -23.00 18.44 -14.49
CA ASP A 47 -23.10 18.68 -13.04
C ASP A 47 -21.81 18.47 -12.23
N PHE A 48 -20.64 18.48 -12.88
CA PHE A 48 -19.36 18.34 -12.18
C PHE A 48 -18.95 19.62 -11.43
N ASP A 49 -19.10 19.60 -10.11
CA ASP A 49 -18.53 20.62 -9.23
C ASP A 49 -17.01 20.40 -9.07
N TYR A 50 -16.22 21.25 -9.74
CA TYR A 50 -14.76 21.22 -9.65
C TYR A 50 -14.24 21.38 -8.22
N ALA A 51 -14.76 22.35 -7.46
CA ALA A 51 -14.26 22.68 -6.14
C ALA A 51 -14.58 21.56 -5.15
N ALA A 52 -15.80 21.03 -5.17
CA ALA A 52 -16.21 19.96 -4.26
C ALA A 52 -15.70 18.56 -4.65
N SER A 53 -15.56 18.28 -5.94
CA SER A 53 -15.25 16.92 -6.43
C SER A 53 -13.77 16.69 -6.76
N LEU A 54 -13.03 17.73 -7.14
CA LEU A 54 -11.63 17.63 -7.54
C LEU A 54 -10.71 18.47 -6.64
N GLY A 55 -11.00 19.76 -6.52
CA GLY A 55 -10.26 20.72 -5.69
C GLY A 55 -8.79 20.89 -6.08
N TYR A 56 -8.02 21.45 -5.14
CA TYR A 56 -6.56 21.63 -5.24
C TYR A 56 -5.81 20.55 -4.44
N PRO A 57 -4.57 20.19 -4.83
CA PRO A 57 -3.77 19.25 -4.04
C PRO A 57 -3.44 19.84 -2.66
N GLY A 58 -3.42 19.00 -1.63
CA GLY A 58 -3.21 19.42 -0.24
C GLY A 58 -4.46 19.93 0.48
N GLU A 59 -5.59 20.05 -0.21
CA GLU A 59 -6.87 20.48 0.36
C GLU A 59 -7.90 19.35 0.33
N TYR A 60 -8.88 19.39 1.23
CA TYR A 60 -10.02 18.48 1.19
C TYR A 60 -10.74 18.57 -0.18
N PRO A 61 -11.13 17.43 -0.81
CA PRO A 61 -11.07 16.04 -0.34
C PRO A 61 -9.83 15.27 -0.84
N PHE A 62 -8.71 15.96 -1.08
CA PHE A 62 -7.38 15.43 -1.42
C PHE A 62 -7.31 14.60 -2.70
N THR A 63 -8.29 14.77 -3.60
CA THR A 63 -8.40 13.96 -4.83
C THR A 63 -7.15 14.08 -5.70
N ARG A 64 -6.58 15.30 -5.81
CA ARG A 64 -5.37 15.59 -6.60
C ARG A 64 -4.05 15.28 -5.88
N GLY A 65 -4.10 14.86 -4.61
CA GLY A 65 -2.92 14.59 -3.79
C GLY A 65 -3.04 15.23 -2.41
N ILE A 66 -2.31 14.68 -1.44
CA ILE A 66 -2.35 15.10 -0.02
C ILE A 66 -1.36 16.22 0.31
N GLN A 67 -0.41 16.53 -0.58
CA GLN A 67 0.56 17.62 -0.41
C GLN A 67 0.35 18.65 -1.52
N PRO A 68 0.47 19.96 -1.24
CA PRO A 68 0.22 21.00 -2.24
C PRO A 68 1.23 20.98 -3.40
N ASN A 69 2.48 20.60 -3.14
CA ASN A 69 3.55 20.55 -4.14
C ASN A 69 3.97 19.12 -4.55
N MET A 70 3.37 18.07 -3.97
CA MET A 70 3.64 16.65 -4.26
C MET A 70 5.11 16.37 -4.64
N TYR A 71 5.34 15.81 -5.83
CA TYR A 71 6.65 15.39 -6.31
C TYR A 71 7.54 16.54 -6.81
N ARG A 72 7.02 17.78 -6.90
CA ARG A 72 7.87 18.96 -7.09
C ARG A 72 8.64 19.29 -5.81
N GLY A 73 8.07 18.95 -4.66
CA GLY A 73 8.71 19.10 -3.36
C GLY A 73 9.56 17.88 -3.00
N ARG A 74 8.95 16.69 -2.99
CA ARG A 74 9.62 15.44 -2.61
C ARG A 74 9.07 14.28 -3.42
N LEU A 75 9.95 13.49 -4.03
CA LEU A 75 9.58 12.24 -4.68
C LEU A 75 8.95 11.26 -3.68
N TRP A 76 8.20 10.29 -4.20
CA TRP A 76 7.77 9.15 -3.39
C TRP A 76 8.98 8.41 -2.82
N THR A 77 8.81 7.73 -1.69
CA THR A 77 9.87 6.86 -1.16
C THR A 77 10.00 5.63 -2.05
N MET A 78 11.15 5.49 -2.72
CA MET A 78 11.54 4.23 -3.36
C MET A 78 11.83 3.24 -2.23
N ARG A 79 10.98 2.21 -2.10
CA ARG A 79 10.97 1.31 -0.95
C ARG A 79 10.81 -0.12 -1.44
N GLN A 80 11.94 -0.77 -1.77
CA GLN A 80 11.93 -2.18 -2.14
C GLN A 80 11.74 -3.06 -0.91
N TYR A 81 10.93 -4.09 -1.10
CA TYR A 81 10.59 -5.12 -0.14
C TYR A 81 11.65 -6.19 -0.26
N ALA A 82 12.38 -6.42 0.82
CA ALA A 82 13.53 -7.29 0.81
C ALA A 82 13.68 -7.99 2.16
N GLY A 83 14.35 -9.13 2.12
CA GLY A 83 14.58 -10.00 3.26
C GLY A 83 14.42 -11.43 2.81
N PHE A 84 15.48 -12.22 2.92
CA PHE A 84 15.49 -13.66 2.70
C PHE A 84 16.70 -14.24 3.43
N GLY A 85 16.64 -15.52 3.75
CA GLY A 85 17.72 -16.20 4.46
C GLY A 85 17.92 -15.68 5.89
N THR A 86 19.17 -15.52 6.29
CA THR A 86 19.54 -15.09 7.65
C THR A 86 19.47 -13.57 7.82
N ALA A 87 19.55 -13.11 9.06
CA ALA A 87 19.61 -11.68 9.38
C ALA A 87 20.85 -11.01 8.76
N GLU A 88 22.00 -11.68 8.72
CA GLU A 88 23.24 -11.18 8.10
C GLU A 88 23.09 -11.01 6.59
N GLU A 89 22.48 -11.98 5.90
CA GLU A 89 22.25 -11.93 4.45
C GLU A 89 21.29 -10.79 4.10
N SER A 90 20.20 -10.67 4.87
CA SER A 90 19.24 -9.60 4.72
C SER A 90 19.84 -8.22 5.02
N ASN A 91 20.69 -8.09 6.06
CA ASN A 91 21.42 -6.85 6.35
C ASN A 91 22.30 -6.42 5.18
N LYS A 92 23.08 -7.35 4.60
CA LYS A 92 23.91 -7.07 3.42
C LYS A 92 23.07 -6.54 2.25
N ARG A 93 21.91 -7.15 1.99
CA ARG A 93 20.97 -6.68 0.96
C ARG A 93 20.43 -5.28 1.29
N TYR A 94 20.10 -4.98 2.54
CA TYR A 94 19.62 -3.66 2.94
C TYR A 94 20.67 -2.58 2.75
N ARG A 95 21.92 -2.83 3.14
CA ARG A 95 23.03 -1.89 2.93
C ARG A 95 23.26 -1.66 1.44
N TYR A 96 23.27 -2.72 0.64
CA TYR A 96 23.36 -2.62 -0.82
C TYR A 96 22.24 -1.75 -1.41
N LEU A 97 20.98 -1.98 -1.01
CA LEU A 97 19.84 -1.21 -1.51
C LEU A 97 19.93 0.27 -1.13
N LEU A 98 20.36 0.58 0.10
CA LEU A 98 20.60 1.96 0.53
C LEU A 98 21.72 2.62 -0.29
N GLU A 99 22.79 1.89 -0.61
CA GLU A 99 23.87 2.36 -1.49
C GLU A 99 23.39 2.60 -2.93
N GLN A 100 22.41 1.83 -3.42
CA GLN A 100 21.77 2.05 -4.73
C GLN A 100 20.72 3.17 -4.73
N GLY A 101 20.58 3.92 -3.62
CA GLY A 101 19.70 5.10 -3.54
C GLY A 101 18.29 4.81 -3.00
N GLN A 102 18.04 3.62 -2.45
CA GLN A 102 16.81 3.36 -1.70
C GLN A 102 16.70 4.32 -0.51
N THR A 103 15.51 4.90 -0.30
CA THR A 103 15.30 5.97 0.70
C THR A 103 14.54 5.52 1.94
N GLY A 104 14.23 4.22 2.03
CA GLY A 104 13.66 3.58 3.22
C GLY A 104 13.59 2.07 3.04
N LEU A 105 13.71 1.31 4.13
CA LEU A 105 13.74 -0.16 4.10
C LEU A 105 12.33 -0.76 4.20
N SER A 106 12.10 -1.91 3.58
CA SER A 106 10.88 -2.70 3.79
C SER A 106 11.24 -4.15 4.03
N ILE A 107 10.91 -4.64 5.23
CA ILE A 107 11.40 -5.89 5.80
C ILE A 107 10.39 -7.00 5.55
N ALA A 108 10.83 -8.03 4.83
CA ALA A 108 10.10 -9.27 4.62
C ALA A 108 10.49 -10.32 5.65
N PHE A 109 9.55 -10.77 6.48
CA PHE A 109 9.79 -11.81 7.49
C PHE A 109 9.43 -13.19 6.98
N GLN A 110 10.15 -14.21 7.43
CA GLN A 110 9.82 -15.61 7.11
C GLN A 110 8.42 -15.99 7.62
N LEU A 111 7.82 -17.04 7.05
CA LEU A 111 6.49 -17.48 7.44
C LEU A 111 6.39 -17.81 8.95
N PRO A 112 7.31 -18.58 9.59
CA PRO A 112 7.25 -18.86 11.02
C PRO A 112 7.13 -17.62 11.92
N THR A 113 7.98 -16.61 11.70
CA THR A 113 7.96 -15.32 12.42
C THR A 113 6.61 -14.60 12.24
N GLN A 114 5.99 -14.70 11.07
CA GLN A 114 4.68 -14.07 10.81
C GLN A 114 3.53 -14.72 11.59
N ILE A 115 3.61 -16.04 11.79
CA ILE A 115 2.59 -16.84 12.50
C ILE A 115 3.00 -17.21 13.93
N GLY A 116 4.04 -16.58 14.48
CA GLY A 116 4.39 -16.64 15.90
C GLY A 116 5.12 -17.91 16.34
N TYR A 117 5.83 -18.58 15.44
CA TYR A 117 6.72 -19.69 15.77
C TYR A 117 8.19 -19.26 15.71
N GLU A 118 8.98 -19.78 16.64
CA GLU A 118 10.43 -19.80 16.53
C GLU A 118 10.88 -20.72 15.39
N SER A 119 12.06 -20.46 14.81
CA SER A 119 12.65 -21.30 13.76
C SER A 119 12.91 -22.74 14.20
N SER A 120 13.03 -23.00 15.51
CA SER A 120 13.21 -24.33 16.10
C SER A 120 11.92 -25.16 16.16
N HIS A 121 10.75 -24.53 15.97
CA HIS A 121 9.46 -25.19 16.15
C HIS A 121 9.25 -26.28 15.08
N PRO A 122 8.67 -27.45 15.42
CA PRO A 122 8.47 -28.54 14.45
C PRO A 122 7.68 -28.13 13.19
N LEU A 123 6.71 -27.21 13.32
CA LEU A 123 5.93 -26.68 12.18
C LEU A 123 6.70 -25.66 11.32
N ALA A 124 7.82 -25.12 11.80
CA ALA A 124 8.68 -24.21 11.03
C ALA A 124 9.64 -24.95 10.08
N LYS A 125 9.79 -26.27 10.25
CA LYS A 125 10.71 -27.09 9.47
C LYS A 125 10.42 -26.96 7.96
N GLY A 126 11.42 -26.50 7.20
CA GLY A 126 11.34 -26.32 5.76
C GLY A 126 10.90 -24.92 5.31
N GLU A 127 10.51 -24.06 6.24
CA GLU A 127 10.09 -22.67 5.96
C GLU A 127 11.08 -21.62 6.50
N VAL A 128 12.10 -22.05 7.24
CA VAL A 128 13.10 -21.15 7.83
C VAL A 128 13.89 -20.41 6.74
N GLY A 129 13.86 -19.08 6.78
CA GLY A 129 14.59 -18.20 5.86
C GLY A 129 14.11 -18.21 4.39
N LYS A 130 13.05 -18.96 4.06
CA LYS A 130 12.70 -19.26 2.66
C LYS A 130 12.05 -18.11 1.91
N VAL A 131 11.15 -17.39 2.58
CA VAL A 131 10.31 -16.33 1.98
C VAL A 131 10.50 -14.97 2.66
N GLY A 132 11.51 -14.87 3.51
CA GLY A 132 11.75 -13.72 4.37
C GLY A 132 12.86 -13.99 5.36
N VAL A 133 13.30 -12.95 6.06
CA VAL A 133 14.32 -13.07 7.12
C VAL A 133 13.76 -13.78 8.35
N ALA A 134 14.57 -14.66 8.93
CA ALA A 134 14.27 -15.30 10.20
C ALA A 134 14.55 -14.35 11.39
N ILE A 135 13.52 -14.09 12.19
CA ILE A 135 13.62 -13.31 13.44
C ILE A 135 12.88 -14.07 14.52
N ASP A 136 13.63 -14.56 15.50
CA ASP A 136 13.14 -15.27 16.68
C ASP A 136 13.36 -14.42 17.94
N THR A 137 14.48 -13.69 18.01
CA THR A 137 14.88 -12.90 19.18
C THR A 137 15.28 -11.46 18.86
N LEU A 138 15.62 -10.69 19.90
CA LEU A 138 16.16 -9.33 19.73
C LEU A 138 17.55 -9.36 19.08
N GLU A 139 18.36 -10.37 19.37
CA GLU A 139 19.69 -10.55 18.78
C GLU A 139 19.61 -10.63 17.25
N ASP A 140 18.60 -11.31 16.69
CA ASP A 140 18.43 -11.36 15.24
C ASP A 140 18.10 -9.98 14.65
N MET A 141 17.31 -9.16 15.36
CA MET A 141 17.05 -7.78 14.97
C MET A 141 18.30 -6.91 15.07
N GLU A 142 19.17 -7.14 16.06
CA GLU A 142 20.47 -6.46 16.18
C GLU A 142 21.36 -6.76 14.98
N VAL A 143 21.45 -8.02 14.57
CA VAL A 143 22.18 -8.44 13.37
C VAL A 143 21.55 -7.84 12.12
N LEU A 144 20.22 -7.89 11.99
CA LEU A 144 19.49 -7.40 10.82
C LEU A 144 19.76 -5.92 10.54
N PHE A 145 19.94 -5.12 11.58
CA PHE A 145 20.15 -3.67 11.50
C PHE A 145 21.57 -3.24 11.88
N ASP A 146 22.53 -4.16 11.92
CA ASP A 146 23.92 -3.80 12.19
C ASP A 146 24.44 -2.78 11.17
N GLY A 147 25.06 -1.71 11.67
CA GLY A 147 25.50 -0.57 10.87
C GLY A 147 24.40 0.27 10.21
N ILE A 148 23.11 0.04 10.52
CA ILE A 148 21.98 0.83 9.99
C ILE A 148 21.40 1.72 11.10
N PRO A 149 21.59 3.06 11.03
CA PRO A 149 21.09 3.98 12.05
C PRO A 149 19.57 4.21 11.94
N LEU A 150 18.82 3.75 12.94
CA LEU A 150 17.34 3.76 12.92
C LEU A 150 16.70 5.16 12.96
N ASP A 151 17.45 6.19 13.32
CA ASP A 151 16.99 7.60 13.31
C ASP A 151 17.11 8.28 11.94
N LYS A 152 17.84 7.66 11.00
CA LYS A 152 18.10 8.21 9.66
C LYS A 152 17.38 7.47 8.55
N VAL A 153 16.94 6.25 8.79
CA VAL A 153 16.29 5.39 7.79
C VAL A 153 14.86 5.09 8.22
N SER A 154 13.90 5.34 7.33
CA SER A 154 12.51 4.96 7.57
C SER A 154 12.32 3.46 7.30
N THR A 155 11.81 2.70 8.27
CA THR A 155 11.66 1.24 8.18
C THR A 155 10.20 0.83 8.11
N SER A 156 9.84 0.00 7.13
CA SER A 156 8.52 -0.65 7.03
C SER A 156 8.66 -2.12 7.39
N MET A 157 7.83 -2.64 8.28
CA MET A 157 7.80 -4.06 8.66
C MET A 157 6.49 -4.68 8.17
N THR A 158 6.57 -5.60 7.20
CA THR A 158 5.41 -6.33 6.66
C THR A 158 5.07 -7.48 7.61
N ILE A 159 4.51 -7.12 8.75
CA ILE A 159 4.18 -8.02 9.85
C ILE A 159 2.80 -7.66 10.41
N ASN A 160 2.01 -8.68 10.78
CA ASN A 160 0.60 -8.52 11.15
C ASN A 160 0.31 -9.11 12.53
N SER A 161 0.04 -10.42 12.63
CA SER A 161 -0.33 -11.06 13.90
C SER A 161 0.72 -10.89 15.00
N THR A 162 2.00 -10.90 14.64
CA THR A 162 3.13 -10.68 15.55
C THR A 162 3.63 -9.23 15.56
N ALA A 163 2.93 -8.29 14.92
CA ALA A 163 3.35 -6.89 14.84
C ALA A 163 3.65 -6.22 16.20
N PRO A 164 2.88 -6.46 17.28
CA PRO A 164 3.23 -5.92 18.59
C PRO A 164 4.62 -6.37 19.09
N ILE A 165 4.98 -7.63 18.80
CA ILE A 165 6.23 -8.25 19.23
C ILE A 165 7.40 -7.64 18.45
N LEU A 166 7.33 -7.64 17.12
CA LEU A 166 8.41 -7.12 16.26
C LEU A 166 8.59 -5.61 16.43
N LEU A 167 7.51 -4.84 16.64
CA LEU A 167 7.62 -3.43 16.98
C LEU A 167 8.32 -3.23 18.34
N SER A 168 8.02 -4.07 19.33
CA SER A 168 8.68 -4.00 20.64
C SER A 168 10.18 -4.28 20.53
N MET A 169 10.58 -5.30 19.74
CA MET A 169 11.99 -5.58 19.45
C MET A 169 12.67 -4.42 18.72
N TYR A 170 12.01 -3.82 17.72
CA TYR A 170 12.54 -2.67 16.99
C TYR A 170 12.76 -1.45 17.91
N ILE A 171 11.85 -1.19 18.84
CA ILE A 171 12.00 -0.12 19.85
C ILE A 171 13.13 -0.45 20.84
N ALA A 172 13.27 -1.71 21.26
CA ALA A 172 14.36 -2.13 22.14
C ALA A 172 15.73 -1.97 21.47
N LEU A 173 15.83 -2.36 20.20
CA LEU A 173 17.01 -2.14 19.37
C LEU A 173 17.36 -0.65 19.26
N ALA A 174 16.37 0.21 18.99
CA ALA A 174 16.57 1.66 18.95
C ALA A 174 17.17 2.19 20.27
N LYS A 175 16.68 1.72 21.42
CA LYS A 175 17.24 2.06 22.73
C LYS A 175 18.70 1.60 22.86
N LYS A 176 19.06 0.39 22.41
CA LYS A 176 20.46 -0.08 22.40
C LYS A 176 21.35 0.78 21.49
N GLN A 177 20.83 1.28 20.37
CA GLN A 177 21.53 2.23 19.51
C GLN A 177 21.58 3.67 20.06
N GLY A 178 20.98 3.95 21.23
CA GLY A 178 20.89 5.31 21.78
C GLY A 178 19.89 6.22 21.04
N VAL A 179 18.98 5.65 20.26
CA VAL A 179 17.93 6.36 19.52
C VAL A 179 16.64 6.40 20.35
N SER A 180 16.13 7.61 20.57
CA SER A 180 14.86 7.82 21.27
C SER A 180 13.66 7.47 20.36
N ALA A 181 12.59 6.95 20.96
CA ALA A 181 11.44 6.43 20.21
C ALA A 181 10.71 7.50 19.36
N ASP A 182 10.77 8.77 19.76
CA ASP A 182 10.23 9.91 19.02
C ASP A 182 10.96 10.21 17.71
N LYS A 183 12.17 9.65 17.51
CA LYS A 183 12.94 9.76 16.27
C LYS A 183 12.66 8.63 15.28
N LEU A 184 11.99 7.56 15.71
CA LEU A 184 11.72 6.41 14.86
C LEU A 184 10.65 6.73 13.81
N ASP A 185 11.05 6.66 12.56
CA ASP A 185 10.18 6.83 11.40
C ASP A 185 9.96 5.47 10.74
N GLY A 186 8.72 5.08 10.54
CA GLY A 186 8.44 3.75 10.02
C GLY A 186 6.98 3.37 10.00
N THR A 187 6.74 2.12 9.61
CA THR A 187 5.40 1.54 9.48
C THR A 187 5.44 0.08 9.91
N ILE A 188 4.40 -0.38 10.59
CA ILE A 188 4.07 -1.82 10.67
C ILE A 188 2.81 -2.06 9.88
N GLN A 189 2.69 -3.22 9.21
CA GLN A 189 1.50 -3.50 8.42
C GLN A 189 0.27 -3.63 9.32
N ASN A 190 0.32 -4.47 10.36
CA ASN A 190 -0.65 -4.53 11.46
C ASN A 190 -2.14 -4.56 11.02
N ASP A 191 -2.41 -5.06 9.82
CA ASP A 191 -3.75 -5.20 9.27
C ASP A 191 -4.14 -6.67 9.35
N VAL A 192 -4.79 -7.01 10.45
CA VAL A 192 -5.27 -8.37 10.73
C VAL A 192 -6.54 -8.73 9.97
N LEU A 193 -7.37 -7.78 9.53
CA LEU A 193 -8.64 -8.10 8.87
C LEU A 193 -8.40 -8.72 7.49
N LYS A 194 -7.49 -8.14 6.72
CA LYS A 194 -7.08 -8.73 5.43
C LYS A 194 -6.34 -10.07 5.56
N GLU A 195 -5.84 -10.44 6.75
CA GLU A 195 -5.32 -11.79 7.00
C GLU A 195 -6.41 -12.86 6.95
N TYR A 196 -7.63 -12.54 7.36
CA TYR A 196 -8.76 -13.47 7.27
C TYR A 196 -9.38 -13.48 5.87
N ILE A 197 -9.31 -12.35 5.16
CA ILE A 197 -9.93 -12.18 3.85
C ILE A 197 -9.07 -12.79 2.73
N ALA A 198 -7.75 -12.55 2.74
CA ALA A 198 -6.90 -12.81 1.58
C ALA A 198 -5.52 -13.41 1.88
N ARG A 199 -4.87 -13.08 3.01
CA ARG A 199 -3.43 -13.39 3.20
C ARG A 199 -3.12 -14.63 4.05
N GLY A 200 -3.94 -14.96 5.04
CA GLY A 200 -3.89 -16.23 5.77
C GLY A 200 -2.87 -16.34 6.91
N THR A 201 -2.18 -15.29 7.35
CA THR A 201 -1.16 -15.36 8.43
C THR A 201 -1.68 -14.90 9.80
N HIS A 202 -2.94 -15.20 10.10
CA HIS A 202 -3.57 -14.89 11.39
C HIS A 202 -3.20 -15.93 12.48
N ILE A 203 -3.05 -15.49 13.73
CA ILE A 203 -2.77 -16.37 14.89
C ILE A 203 -4.00 -16.49 15.80
N PHE A 204 -4.54 -15.35 16.21
CA PHE A 204 -5.65 -15.29 17.16
C PHE A 204 -7.00 -15.20 16.42
N PRO A 205 -8.14 -15.35 17.11
CA PRO A 205 -9.44 -15.00 16.55
C PRO A 205 -9.59 -13.49 16.27
N PRO A 206 -10.58 -13.07 15.46
CA PRO A 206 -10.71 -11.66 15.03
C PRO A 206 -10.76 -10.63 16.17
N ARG A 207 -11.53 -10.88 17.25
CA ARG A 207 -11.69 -9.93 18.36
C ARG A 207 -10.39 -9.62 19.12
N PRO A 208 -9.63 -10.62 19.63
CA PRO A 208 -8.35 -10.33 20.27
C PRO A 208 -7.32 -9.74 19.30
N SER A 209 -7.30 -10.14 18.02
CA SER A 209 -6.44 -9.52 17.01
C SER A 209 -6.74 -8.02 16.85
N MET A 210 -8.02 -7.63 16.73
CA MET A 210 -8.42 -6.22 16.65
C MET A 210 -7.99 -5.42 17.88
N ARG A 211 -8.12 -6.01 19.08
CA ARG A 211 -7.68 -5.39 20.33
C ARG A 211 -6.17 -5.12 20.34
N LEU A 212 -5.34 -6.05 19.87
CA LEU A 212 -3.89 -5.82 19.75
C LEU A 212 -3.56 -4.69 18.77
N THR A 213 -4.29 -4.60 17.66
CA THR A 213 -4.13 -3.49 16.70
C THR A 213 -4.46 -2.14 17.36
N THR A 214 -5.54 -2.03 18.13
CA THR A 214 -5.89 -0.78 18.83
C THR A 214 -4.94 -0.45 19.99
N ASP A 215 -4.39 -1.47 20.67
CA ASP A 215 -3.37 -1.27 21.72
C ASP A 215 -2.09 -0.63 21.14
N ILE A 216 -1.68 -1.04 19.94
CA ILE A 216 -0.59 -0.38 19.20
C ILE A 216 -0.94 1.07 18.90
N PHE A 217 -2.18 1.38 18.47
CA PHE A 217 -2.59 2.76 18.17
C PHE A 217 -2.43 3.64 19.40
N ALA A 218 -2.93 3.16 20.55
CA ALA A 218 -2.84 3.85 21.82
C ALA A 218 -1.36 4.08 22.21
N TYR A 219 -0.54 3.02 22.20
CA TYR A 219 0.86 3.08 22.59
C TYR A 219 1.68 4.03 21.69
N CYS A 220 1.61 3.87 20.37
CA CYS A 220 2.39 4.69 19.44
C CYS A 220 1.97 6.16 19.46
N SER A 221 0.68 6.46 19.69
CA SER A 221 0.20 7.85 19.81
C SER A 221 0.89 8.63 20.94
N GLN A 222 1.34 7.94 21.99
CA GLN A 222 1.98 8.54 23.16
C GLN A 222 3.51 8.41 23.15
N HIS A 223 4.04 7.29 22.63
CA HIS A 223 5.45 6.93 22.82
C HIS A 223 6.27 6.87 21.52
N VAL A 224 5.64 6.66 20.36
CA VAL A 224 6.33 6.54 19.07
C VAL A 224 5.64 7.43 18.03
N PRO A 225 5.57 8.74 18.27
CA PRO A 225 4.64 9.64 17.58
C PRO A 225 4.88 9.80 16.09
N ARG A 226 6.00 9.32 15.54
CA ARG A 226 6.34 9.34 14.11
C ARG A 226 6.01 8.03 13.37
N TRP A 227 5.57 7.00 14.09
CA TRP A 227 5.27 5.68 13.53
C TRP A 227 3.89 5.64 12.86
N ASN A 228 3.81 5.07 11.66
CA ASN A 228 2.52 4.71 11.06
C ASN A 228 2.09 3.35 11.63
N THR A 229 1.00 3.35 12.39
CA THR A 229 0.62 2.24 13.28
C THR A 229 -0.05 1.08 12.56
N ILE A 230 -0.46 1.30 11.32
CA ILE A 230 -1.10 0.32 10.45
C ILE A 230 -0.91 0.74 8.99
N SER A 231 -0.89 -0.25 8.11
CA SER A 231 -1.01 -0.10 6.67
C SER A 231 -2.22 -0.90 6.19
N ILE A 232 -3.38 -0.22 6.12
CA ILE A 232 -4.67 -0.82 5.76
C ILE A 232 -4.63 -1.21 4.28
N SER A 233 -4.68 -2.51 4.01
CA SER A 233 -4.07 -3.12 2.82
C SER A 233 -5.09 -3.72 1.84
N GLY A 234 -5.25 -3.07 0.69
CA GLY A 234 -5.93 -3.64 -0.49
C GLY A 234 -5.04 -4.51 -1.36
N TYR A 235 -3.71 -4.38 -1.28
CA TYR A 235 -2.77 -5.12 -2.14
C TYR A 235 -3.08 -6.62 -2.20
N HIS A 236 -3.15 -7.27 -1.05
CA HIS A 236 -3.37 -8.72 -0.93
C HIS A 236 -4.76 -9.13 -1.42
N ILE A 237 -5.78 -8.28 -1.20
CA ILE A 237 -7.14 -8.52 -1.68
C ILE A 237 -7.17 -8.47 -3.22
N ARG A 238 -6.42 -7.54 -3.83
CA ARG A 238 -6.27 -7.45 -5.29
C ARG A 238 -5.47 -8.62 -5.87
N GLU A 239 -4.37 -9.00 -5.23
CA GLU A 239 -3.59 -10.19 -5.62
C GLU A 239 -4.42 -11.49 -5.50
N ALA A 240 -5.35 -11.56 -4.55
CA ALA A 240 -6.29 -12.68 -4.40
C ALA A 240 -7.43 -12.69 -5.44
N GLY A 241 -7.47 -11.73 -6.37
CA GLY A 241 -8.38 -11.73 -7.52
C GLY A 241 -9.55 -10.74 -7.44
N SER A 242 -9.54 -9.79 -6.51
CA SER A 242 -10.59 -8.76 -6.47
C SER A 242 -10.48 -7.73 -7.62
N THR A 243 -11.59 -7.08 -7.98
CA THR A 243 -11.60 -5.94 -8.91
C THR A 243 -11.03 -4.67 -8.27
N ALA A 244 -10.71 -3.62 -9.06
CA ALA A 244 -10.22 -2.36 -8.50
C ALA A 244 -11.26 -1.69 -7.58
N ALA A 245 -12.55 -1.81 -7.93
CA ALA A 245 -13.64 -1.35 -7.08
C ALA A 245 -13.74 -2.14 -5.77
N GLN A 246 -13.63 -3.47 -5.82
CA GLN A 246 -13.66 -4.34 -4.64
C GLN A 246 -12.46 -4.09 -3.71
N GLU A 247 -11.24 -3.92 -4.27
CA GLU A 247 -10.05 -3.57 -3.50
C GLU A 247 -10.31 -2.33 -2.64
N ILE A 248 -10.81 -1.24 -3.23
CA ILE A 248 -11.10 -0.01 -2.49
C ILE A 248 -12.24 -0.22 -1.49
N ALA A 249 -13.33 -0.88 -1.90
CA ALA A 249 -14.48 -1.09 -1.02
C ALA A 249 -14.11 -1.86 0.25
N PHE A 250 -13.40 -2.98 0.11
CA PHE A 250 -13.01 -3.82 1.25
C PHE A 250 -11.94 -3.13 2.10
N THR A 251 -10.93 -2.50 1.48
CA THR A 251 -9.89 -1.78 2.24
C THR A 251 -10.46 -0.62 3.06
N LEU A 252 -11.38 0.17 2.49
CA LEU A 252 -12.01 1.26 3.22
C LEU A 252 -12.98 0.75 4.29
N ALA A 253 -13.64 -0.40 4.07
CA ALA A 253 -14.46 -1.06 5.09
C ALA A 253 -13.61 -1.52 6.28
N ASP A 254 -12.45 -2.13 6.03
CA ASP A 254 -11.48 -2.49 7.07
C ASP A 254 -11.00 -1.23 7.81
N GLY A 255 -10.68 -0.16 7.09
CA GLY A 255 -10.32 1.13 7.69
C GLY A 255 -11.41 1.71 8.58
N ILE A 256 -12.68 1.62 8.18
CA ILE A 256 -13.83 2.01 9.02
C ILE A 256 -13.88 1.13 10.29
N ALA A 257 -13.68 -0.18 10.16
CA ALA A 257 -13.70 -1.09 11.30
C ALA A 257 -12.57 -0.78 12.31
N TYR A 258 -11.36 -0.49 11.82
CA TYR A 258 -10.24 -0.08 12.68
C TYR A 258 -10.48 1.24 13.40
N VAL A 259 -10.97 2.27 12.68
CA VAL A 259 -11.28 3.56 13.30
C VAL A 259 -12.38 3.41 14.35
N GLN A 260 -13.44 2.66 14.04
CA GLN A 260 -14.51 2.41 14.99
C GLN A 260 -14.00 1.66 16.23
N ALA A 261 -13.22 0.58 16.05
CA ALA A 261 -12.68 -0.18 17.18
C ALA A 261 -11.77 0.66 18.09
N ALA A 262 -10.98 1.56 17.51
CA ALA A 262 -10.15 2.48 18.29
C ALA A 262 -10.99 3.50 19.08
N ILE A 263 -12.06 4.05 18.49
CA ILE A 263 -12.98 4.95 19.18
C ILE A 263 -13.71 4.21 20.30
N ASP A 264 -14.18 2.99 20.05
CA ASP A 264 -14.86 2.15 21.06
C ASP A 264 -13.92 1.79 22.22
N ALA A 265 -12.60 1.72 21.96
CA ALA A 265 -11.55 1.56 22.97
C ALA A 265 -11.18 2.89 23.69
N GLY A 266 -11.85 4.00 23.36
CA GLY A 266 -11.68 5.30 24.03
C GLY A 266 -10.64 6.22 23.41
N LEU A 267 -10.12 5.92 22.21
CA LEU A 267 -9.15 6.78 21.53
C LEU A 267 -9.85 7.93 20.79
N ASP A 268 -9.32 9.14 20.93
CA ASP A 268 -9.74 10.30 20.13
C ASP A 268 -9.27 10.14 18.67
N VAL A 269 -10.20 10.21 17.72
CA VAL A 269 -9.97 10.02 16.28
C VAL A 269 -8.81 10.89 15.77
N ASP A 270 -8.71 12.14 16.20
CA ASP A 270 -7.69 13.06 15.71
C ASP A 270 -6.30 12.84 16.37
N LYS A 271 -6.22 11.98 17.40
CA LYS A 271 -4.95 11.59 18.02
C LYS A 271 -4.24 10.45 17.30
N PHE A 272 -4.99 9.56 16.63
CA PHE A 272 -4.40 8.40 15.95
C PHE A 272 -4.61 8.39 14.44
N ALA A 273 -5.71 8.96 13.91
CA ALA A 273 -6.04 8.84 12.49
C ALA A 273 -4.96 9.45 11.57
N GLY A 274 -4.31 10.53 12.02
CA GLY A 274 -3.15 11.12 11.36
C GLY A 274 -1.91 10.21 11.27
N ARG A 275 -1.95 8.97 11.78
CA ARG A 275 -0.92 7.92 11.62
C ARG A 275 -1.41 6.66 10.92
N LEU A 276 -2.67 6.63 10.48
CA LEU A 276 -3.15 5.57 9.59
C LEU A 276 -2.51 5.73 8.21
N SER A 277 -2.06 4.62 7.64
CA SER A 277 -1.59 4.54 6.27
C SER A 277 -2.30 3.39 5.55
N PHE A 278 -2.19 3.37 4.23
CA PHE A 278 -2.85 2.40 3.37
C PHE A 278 -1.84 1.73 2.45
N PHE A 279 -2.23 0.61 1.85
CA PHE A 279 -1.39 -0.10 0.91
C PHE A 279 -2.22 -0.70 -0.22
N PHE A 280 -1.95 -0.28 -1.45
CA PHE A 280 -2.71 -0.71 -2.63
C PHE A 280 -1.83 -1.37 -3.68
N ASN A 281 -2.48 -2.16 -4.53
CA ASN A 281 -1.90 -2.72 -5.73
C ASN A 281 -1.87 -1.68 -6.85
N ALA A 282 -0.94 -1.81 -7.81
CA ALA A 282 -1.02 -1.14 -9.10
C ALA A 282 -1.04 -2.21 -10.21
N HIS A 283 -2.19 -2.36 -10.84
CA HIS A 283 -2.46 -3.38 -11.86
C HIS A 283 -2.26 -2.86 -13.30
N ASN A 284 -2.48 -3.72 -14.30
CA ASN A 284 -2.21 -3.43 -15.71
C ASN A 284 -3.06 -2.31 -16.35
N ASN A 285 -4.24 -1.98 -15.79
CA ASN A 285 -5.10 -0.95 -16.38
C ASN A 285 -4.70 0.44 -15.88
N LEU A 286 -3.78 1.09 -16.60
CA LEU A 286 -3.18 2.37 -16.24
C LEU A 286 -4.19 3.42 -15.74
N PHE A 287 -5.25 3.68 -16.52
CA PHE A 287 -6.22 4.74 -16.18
C PHE A 287 -7.16 4.34 -15.05
N GLU A 288 -7.58 3.08 -14.99
CA GLU A 288 -8.41 2.56 -13.89
C GLU A 288 -7.65 2.67 -12.56
N GLU A 289 -6.36 2.31 -12.53
CA GLU A 289 -5.55 2.39 -11.32
C GLU A 289 -5.32 3.85 -10.88
N VAL A 290 -5.04 4.77 -11.81
CA VAL A 290 -4.95 6.21 -11.50
C VAL A 290 -6.28 6.73 -10.94
N ALA A 291 -7.42 6.33 -11.52
CA ALA A 291 -8.74 6.69 -11.03
C ALA A 291 -9.01 6.10 -9.63
N LYS A 292 -8.64 4.84 -9.41
CA LYS A 292 -8.78 4.12 -8.13
C LYS A 292 -8.11 4.87 -6.99
N PHE A 293 -6.83 5.26 -7.14
CA PHE A 293 -6.11 5.96 -6.08
C PHE A 293 -6.72 7.34 -5.75
N ARG A 294 -7.19 8.06 -6.78
CA ARG A 294 -7.85 9.36 -6.62
C ARG A 294 -9.22 9.22 -5.94
N ALA A 295 -9.99 8.20 -6.32
CA ALA A 295 -11.27 7.88 -5.71
C ALA A 295 -11.10 7.47 -4.24
N ALA A 296 -10.11 6.63 -3.93
CA ALA A 296 -9.79 6.19 -2.58
C ALA A 296 -9.59 7.38 -1.62
N ARG A 297 -8.75 8.35 -2.01
CA ARG A 297 -8.51 9.57 -1.19
C ARG A 297 -9.79 10.34 -0.93
N ARG A 298 -10.59 10.57 -1.97
CA ARG A 298 -11.84 11.32 -1.86
C ARG A 298 -12.84 10.63 -0.95
N LEU A 299 -12.99 9.31 -1.10
CA LEU A 299 -13.89 8.50 -0.29
C LEU A 299 -13.44 8.50 1.18
N TRP A 300 -12.16 8.28 1.45
CA TRP A 300 -11.63 8.29 2.81
C TRP A 300 -11.81 9.65 3.50
N ALA A 301 -11.51 10.75 2.80
CA ALA A 301 -11.71 12.09 3.33
C ALA A 301 -13.18 12.33 3.72
N LYS A 302 -14.12 11.90 2.87
CA LYS A 302 -15.56 11.96 3.16
C LYS A 302 -15.94 11.07 4.33
N ILE A 303 -15.46 9.83 4.41
CA ILE A 303 -15.73 8.91 5.51
C ILE A 303 -15.27 9.52 6.84
N MET A 304 -14.02 9.97 6.93
CA MET A 304 -13.46 10.53 8.16
C MET A 304 -14.18 11.82 8.61
N SER A 305 -14.49 12.70 7.67
CA SER A 305 -15.21 13.95 7.96
C SER A 305 -16.68 13.70 8.34
N GLN A 306 -17.41 12.90 7.55
CA GLN A 306 -18.86 12.77 7.67
C GLN A 306 -19.29 11.73 8.70
N ARG A 307 -18.61 10.57 8.76
CA ARG A 307 -18.94 9.49 9.69
C ARG A 307 -18.28 9.70 11.04
N PHE A 308 -16.97 9.93 11.06
CA PHE A 308 -16.18 9.99 12.29
C PHE A 308 -15.98 11.42 12.82
N LYS A 309 -16.47 12.45 12.11
CA LYS A 309 -16.43 13.86 12.54
C LYS A 309 -15.02 14.35 12.87
N ALA A 310 -14.01 13.79 12.19
CA ALA A 310 -12.62 14.23 12.33
C ALA A 310 -12.50 15.72 12.03
N LYS A 311 -11.66 16.44 12.79
CA LYS A 311 -11.47 17.89 12.66
C LYS A 311 -10.08 18.23 12.14
N ASP A 312 -9.07 17.42 12.46
CA ASP A 312 -7.72 17.58 11.93
C ASP A 312 -7.70 17.15 10.45
N PRO A 313 -7.30 18.02 9.51
CA PRO A 313 -7.15 17.65 8.10
C PRO A 313 -6.27 16.41 7.88
N ARG A 314 -5.26 16.19 8.73
CA ARG A 314 -4.37 15.01 8.64
C ARG A 314 -5.10 13.70 8.87
N SER A 315 -6.16 13.70 9.69
CA SER A 315 -7.00 12.53 9.92
C SER A 315 -7.79 12.11 8.68
N MET A 316 -8.01 13.05 7.75
CA MET A 316 -8.74 12.83 6.50
C MET A 316 -7.82 12.47 5.32
N MET A 317 -6.50 12.58 5.49
CA MET A 317 -5.54 12.29 4.42
C MET A 317 -5.30 10.78 4.29
N LEU A 318 -5.65 10.22 3.14
CA LEU A 318 -5.25 8.86 2.79
C LEU A 318 -3.82 8.90 2.22
N ARG A 319 -2.85 8.52 3.05
CA ARG A 319 -1.46 8.23 2.65
C ARG A 319 -1.33 6.76 2.33
N PHE A 320 -0.72 6.41 1.20
CA PHE A 320 -0.60 5.02 0.81
C PHE A 320 0.76 4.65 0.22
N HIS A 321 1.15 3.41 0.51
CA HIS A 321 2.14 2.65 -0.23
C HIS A 321 1.47 2.02 -1.46
N THR A 322 2.25 1.79 -2.51
CA THR A 322 1.83 1.02 -3.67
C THR A 322 2.86 -0.04 -3.99
N GLN A 323 2.39 -1.22 -4.38
CA GLN A 323 3.20 -2.28 -4.96
C GLN A 323 2.59 -2.67 -6.30
N THR A 324 3.45 -2.83 -7.30
CA THR A 324 3.08 -3.35 -8.62
C THR A 324 2.52 -4.77 -8.52
N ALA A 325 1.64 -5.18 -9.41
CA ALA A 325 0.89 -6.42 -9.27
C ALA A 325 1.73 -7.68 -9.57
N GLY A 326 2.01 -8.49 -8.54
CA GLY A 326 2.77 -9.73 -8.68
C GLY A 326 2.04 -10.76 -9.54
N CYS A 327 0.73 -10.91 -9.32
CA CYS A 327 -0.14 -11.83 -10.05
C CYS A 327 -0.20 -11.60 -11.58
N THR A 328 0.29 -10.45 -12.07
CA THR A 328 0.34 -10.13 -13.50
C THR A 328 1.66 -10.50 -14.17
N LEU A 329 2.68 -10.85 -13.39
CA LEU A 329 4.02 -11.13 -13.89
C LEU A 329 4.14 -12.60 -14.30
N THR A 330 4.86 -12.85 -15.38
CA THR A 330 4.91 -14.16 -16.02
C THR A 330 6.27 -14.82 -15.88
N ALA A 331 6.29 -16.11 -15.58
CA ALA A 331 7.52 -16.92 -15.59
C ALA A 331 8.08 -17.05 -17.03
N LEU A 332 7.20 -17.21 -18.02
CA LEU A 332 7.61 -17.23 -19.42
C LEU A 332 7.91 -15.80 -19.91
N GLN A 333 9.02 -15.67 -20.63
CA GLN A 333 9.54 -14.40 -21.14
C GLN A 333 9.61 -13.30 -20.04
N PRO A 334 10.39 -13.54 -18.98
CA PRO A 334 10.35 -12.71 -17.77
C PRO A 334 10.76 -11.25 -18.02
N TYR A 335 11.59 -10.97 -19.03
CA TYR A 335 11.92 -9.58 -19.40
C TYR A 335 10.71 -8.73 -19.82
N ASN A 336 9.60 -9.35 -20.27
CA ASN A 336 8.36 -8.61 -20.52
C ASN A 336 7.76 -8.02 -19.23
N ASN A 337 8.09 -8.58 -18.06
CA ASN A 337 7.68 -8.05 -16.76
C ASN A 337 8.26 -6.66 -16.49
N ILE A 338 9.43 -6.32 -17.03
CA ILE A 338 9.99 -4.97 -16.93
C ILE A 338 9.01 -3.93 -17.51
N ILE A 339 8.41 -4.23 -18.65
CA ILE A 339 7.42 -3.33 -19.29
C ILE A 339 6.12 -3.28 -18.49
N ARG A 340 5.65 -4.43 -17.97
CA ARG A 340 4.45 -4.49 -17.12
C ARG A 340 4.62 -3.62 -15.87
N VAL A 341 5.71 -3.84 -15.14
CA VAL A 341 6.06 -3.10 -13.93
C VAL A 341 6.25 -1.61 -14.23
N THR A 342 6.83 -1.25 -15.39
CA THR A 342 6.96 0.15 -15.81
C THR A 342 5.59 0.85 -15.93
N ILE A 343 4.62 0.21 -16.56
CA ILE A 343 3.25 0.76 -16.71
C ILE A 343 2.56 0.87 -15.34
N GLN A 344 2.71 -0.15 -14.49
CA GLN A 344 2.13 -0.17 -13.15
C GLN A 344 2.75 0.89 -12.24
N ALA A 345 4.07 1.09 -12.30
CA ALA A 345 4.78 2.15 -11.60
C ALA A 345 4.34 3.54 -12.07
N LEU A 346 4.12 3.71 -13.38
CA LEU A 346 3.56 4.93 -13.94
C LEU A 346 2.13 5.18 -13.41
N ALA A 347 1.30 4.15 -13.30
CA ALA A 347 -0.03 4.28 -12.71
C ALA A 347 0.02 4.72 -11.24
N ALA A 348 0.90 4.11 -10.44
CA ALA A 348 1.08 4.43 -9.02
C ALA A 348 1.53 5.89 -8.82
N THR A 349 2.48 6.35 -9.65
CA THR A 349 3.03 7.71 -9.58
C THR A 349 2.03 8.75 -10.08
N LEU A 350 1.39 8.56 -11.23
CA LEU A 350 0.28 9.43 -11.69
C LEU A 350 -0.90 9.43 -10.70
N GLY A 351 -1.08 8.33 -9.98
CA GLY A 351 -2.03 8.17 -8.89
C GLY A 351 -1.69 8.94 -7.61
N GLY A 352 -0.44 9.40 -7.43
CA GLY A 352 -0.03 10.18 -6.26
C GLY A 352 0.35 9.36 -5.03
N THR A 353 0.97 8.18 -5.20
CA THR A 353 1.50 7.34 -4.10
C THR A 353 2.59 8.02 -3.25
N GLN A 354 2.71 7.64 -1.97
CA GLN A 354 3.73 8.18 -1.06
C GLN A 354 4.99 7.30 -1.01
N SER A 355 4.86 6.01 -1.30
CA SER A 355 5.97 5.08 -1.40
C SER A 355 5.65 3.98 -2.39
N LEU A 356 6.65 3.48 -3.12
CA LEU A 356 6.46 2.52 -4.20
C LEU A 356 7.46 1.36 -4.08
N HIS A 357 6.92 0.15 -4.19
CA HIS A 357 7.66 -1.08 -4.49
C HIS A 357 7.42 -1.45 -5.94
N THR A 358 8.50 -1.83 -6.64
CA THR A 358 8.44 -2.33 -8.02
C THR A 358 8.96 -3.75 -8.02
N ASN A 359 8.08 -4.70 -8.33
CA ASN A 359 8.45 -6.11 -8.39
C ASN A 359 9.53 -6.31 -9.45
N SER A 360 10.33 -7.34 -9.24
CA SER A 360 11.43 -7.69 -10.11
C SER A 360 10.96 -8.52 -11.30
N PHE A 361 11.75 -8.61 -12.36
CA PHE A 361 11.35 -9.34 -13.56
C PHE A 361 11.24 -10.86 -13.33
N ASP A 362 11.87 -11.37 -12.27
CA ASP A 362 11.93 -12.77 -11.83
C ASP A 362 10.86 -13.15 -10.79
N GLU A 363 9.92 -12.25 -10.48
CA GLU A 363 8.86 -12.41 -9.45
C GLU A 363 8.15 -13.78 -9.49
N ALA A 364 7.83 -14.28 -10.68
CA ALA A 364 7.08 -15.53 -10.85
C ALA A 364 7.92 -16.80 -10.56
N PHE A 365 9.22 -16.66 -10.28
CA PHE A 365 10.14 -17.77 -10.01
C PHE A 365 10.59 -17.84 -8.55
N ALA A 366 11.07 -16.72 -8.02
CA ALA A 366 11.78 -16.68 -6.74
C ALA A 366 11.75 -15.27 -6.15
N THR A 367 12.24 -15.15 -4.92
CA THR A 367 12.62 -13.84 -4.38
C THR A 367 13.72 -13.19 -5.24
N PRO A 368 13.72 -11.87 -5.40
CA PRO A 368 14.58 -11.19 -6.37
C PRO A 368 16.08 -11.44 -6.19
N THR A 369 16.77 -11.61 -7.32
CA THR A 369 18.24 -11.56 -7.36
C THR A 369 18.78 -10.14 -7.16
N GLN A 370 20.10 -9.93 -7.28
CA GLN A 370 20.67 -8.58 -7.22
C GLN A 370 20.43 -7.78 -8.51
N GLU A 371 20.46 -8.46 -9.67
CA GLU A 371 20.24 -7.84 -10.99
C GLU A 371 18.76 -7.45 -11.18
N ALA A 372 17.86 -8.26 -10.66
CA ALA A 372 16.42 -8.05 -10.70
C ALA A 372 15.96 -7.09 -9.59
#